data_AF-A0A846RQV6-F1
#
_entry.id   AF-A0A846RQV6-F1
#
_cell.length_a   1.000
_cell.length_b   1.000
_cell.length_c   1.000
_cell.angle_alpha   90.00
_cell.angle_beta   90.00
_cell.angle_gamma   90.00
#
_symmetry.space_group_name_H-M   'P 1'
#
loop_
_entity.id
_entity.type
_entity.pdbx_description
1 polymer ?
#
loop_
_entity_poly.entity_id
_entity_poly.type
_entity_poly.pdbx_seq_one_letter_code
_entity_poly.pdbx_strand_id
1 'polypeptide(L)'
;MKLRWVFLIGLGFCLVAGAIGFGAAALFQDRNPWIPILAGLCAMLLIFVPAVAGIMITNLTFDLESSDGQRILRPFISVVVGFQLLGIVGLVFVAVAVPESIAFPIGAVVLSIVFLLGSIRFGTRLQRRIVAESEVQGAWSPWSPSVVRNKAVRVLVVFLIASVIGIGAFVGLGFAFGDETTSPLSFAVFGLSLGFLAASVACIVVVWPLMKNLRHALGKDYAAQKAIGRVVLRNKKDELSDDGRRRAAVWAAIMSVYFPFQTAQIALLFTALWLQQVWNLSSGPADEYLPFTIGMAVGIPVLLAVLLPFSIRQSRRVKRYAAAHAGLVDVADEKAPGTA
;
A
#
# COMPACT_ATOMS: atom_id res chain seq x y z
N MET A 1 13.61 9.17 -5.63
CA MET A 1 13.09 9.51 -4.28
C MET A 1 13.97 8.86 -3.23
N LYS A 2 14.71 9.66 -2.45
CA LYS A 2 15.57 9.11 -1.38
C LYS A 2 14.67 8.40 -0.36
N LEU A 3 15.09 7.22 0.09
CA LEU A 3 14.40 6.37 1.07
C LEU A 3 13.82 7.17 2.26
N ARG A 4 14.56 8.19 2.70
CA ARG A 4 14.18 9.15 3.75
C ARG A 4 12.81 9.79 3.53
N TRP A 5 12.43 10.15 2.30
CA TRP A 5 11.14 10.78 2.02
C TRP A 5 9.97 9.82 2.17
N VAL A 6 10.15 8.56 1.77
CA VAL A 6 9.11 7.53 1.94
C VAL A 6 8.87 7.29 3.43
N PHE A 7 9.95 7.21 4.22
CA PHE A 7 9.85 7.09 5.67
C PHE A 7 9.21 8.31 6.33
N LEU A 8 9.58 9.53 5.95
CA LEU A 8 9.00 10.75 6.52
C LEU A 8 7.50 10.88 6.21
N ILE A 9 7.10 10.57 4.98
CA ILE A 9 5.69 10.60 4.58
C ILE A 9 4.91 9.50 5.30
N GLY A 10 5.45 8.27 5.33
CA GLY A 10 4.83 7.15 6.05
C GLY A 10 4.71 7.44 7.54
N LEU A 11 5.75 7.97 8.17
CA LEU A 11 5.75 8.37 9.58
C LEU A 11 4.73 9.47 9.86
N GLY A 12 4.72 10.54 9.05
CA GLY A 12 3.76 11.62 9.20
C GLY A 12 2.32 11.12 9.07
N PHE A 13 2.06 10.20 8.14
CA PHE A 13 0.77 9.57 7.97
C PHE A 13 0.37 8.71 9.18
N CYS A 14 1.30 7.89 9.70
CA CYS A 14 1.07 7.10 10.92
C CYS A 14 0.80 7.98 12.14
N LEU A 15 1.53 9.08 12.29
CA LEU A 15 1.32 10.03 13.39
C LEU A 15 -0.06 10.69 13.31
N VAL A 16 -0.49 11.11 12.11
CA VAL A 16 -1.81 11.70 11.91
C VAL A 16 -2.92 10.68 12.16
N ALA A 17 -2.82 9.47 11.60
CA ALA A 17 -3.80 8.41 11.83
C ALA A 17 -3.87 8.02 13.31
N GLY A 18 -2.71 7.90 13.97
CA GLY A 18 -2.62 7.60 15.40
C GLY A 18 -3.22 8.72 16.26
N ALA A 19 -2.91 9.98 15.98
CA ALA A 19 -3.47 11.12 16.70
C ALA A 19 -4.99 11.20 16.57
N ILE A 20 -5.55 10.86 15.41
CA ILE A 20 -6.99 10.89 15.17
C ILE A 20 -7.70 9.70 15.80
N GLY A 21 -7.10 8.51 15.73
CA GLY A 21 -7.60 7.34 16.45
C GLY A 21 -7.60 7.56 17.96
N PHE A 22 -6.50 8.08 18.51
CA PHE A 22 -6.38 8.45 19.92
C PHE A 22 -7.35 9.56 20.31
N GLY A 23 -7.47 10.62 19.51
CA GLY A 23 -8.41 11.71 19.74
C GLY A 23 -9.86 11.24 19.74
N ALA A 24 -10.24 10.36 18.81
CA ALA A 24 -11.57 9.76 18.79
C ALA A 24 -11.81 8.89 20.04
N ALA A 25 -10.86 8.02 20.40
CA ALA A 25 -10.98 7.18 21.58
C ALA A 25 -11.13 8.00 22.88
N ALA A 26 -10.32 9.07 23.03
CA ALA A 26 -10.36 9.93 24.20
C ALA A 26 -11.64 10.79 24.28
N LEU A 27 -12.13 11.31 23.14
CA LEU A 27 -13.33 12.15 23.12
C LEU A 27 -14.63 11.37 23.31
N PHE A 28 -14.65 10.07 22.97
CA PHE A 28 -15.85 9.25 22.95
C PHE A 28 -15.82 8.08 23.95
N GLN A 29 -14.92 8.12 24.95
CA GLN A 29 -14.71 7.02 25.90
C GLN A 29 -15.98 6.64 26.70
N ASP A 30 -16.81 7.62 27.07
CA ASP A 30 -18.02 7.40 27.87
C ASP A 30 -19.29 7.26 27.01
N ARG A 31 -19.14 7.04 25.70
CA ARG A 31 -20.25 7.01 24.74
C ARG A 31 -20.52 5.61 24.25
N ASN A 32 -21.70 5.46 23.64
CA ASN A 32 -22.10 4.20 23.04
C ASN A 32 -21.01 3.71 22.06
N PRO A 33 -20.52 2.47 22.17
CA PRO A 33 -19.36 1.93 21.46
C PRO A 33 -19.39 2.06 19.95
N TRP A 34 -20.58 2.09 19.33
CA TRP A 34 -20.67 2.29 17.89
C TRP A 34 -20.18 3.68 17.46
N ILE A 35 -20.21 4.68 18.34
CA ILE A 35 -19.79 6.07 18.05
C ILE A 35 -18.28 6.15 17.81
N PRO A 36 -17.38 5.73 18.73
CA PRO A 36 -15.94 5.74 18.48
C PRO A 36 -15.54 4.84 17.31
N ILE A 37 -16.22 3.70 17.11
CA ILE A 37 -15.98 2.83 15.95
C ILE A 37 -16.31 3.57 14.65
N LEU A 38 -17.50 4.14 14.55
CA LEU A 38 -17.94 4.86 13.36
C LEU A 38 -17.06 6.09 13.11
N ALA A 39 -16.77 6.87 14.14
CA ALA A 39 -15.88 8.02 14.08
C ALA A 39 -14.47 7.63 13.59
N GLY A 40 -13.91 6.55 14.14
CA GLY A 40 -12.62 6.00 13.73
C GLY A 40 -12.61 5.52 12.29
N LEU A 41 -13.62 4.76 11.86
CA LEU A 41 -13.74 4.26 10.48
C LEU A 41 -13.92 5.41 9.48
N CYS A 42 -14.78 6.38 9.78
CA CYS A 42 -14.99 7.53 8.92
C CYS A 42 -13.73 8.41 8.84
N ALA A 43 -13.05 8.62 9.96
CA ALA A 43 -11.77 9.32 9.98
C ALA A 43 -10.72 8.58 9.15
N MET A 44 -10.60 7.25 9.32
CA MET A 44 -9.71 6.43 8.49
C MET A 44 -10.03 6.57 7.01
N LEU A 45 -11.30 6.48 6.60
CA LEU A 45 -11.70 6.71 5.22
C LEU A 45 -11.26 8.09 4.72
N LEU A 46 -11.52 9.14 5.51
CA LEU A 46 -11.18 10.51 5.17
C LEU A 46 -9.68 10.79 5.06
N ILE A 47 -8.82 10.02 5.74
CA ILE A 47 -7.36 10.22 5.73
C ILE A 47 -6.70 9.27 4.72
N PHE A 48 -7.03 7.98 4.79
CA PHE A 48 -6.40 6.94 3.96
C PHE A 48 -6.82 7.05 2.51
N VAL A 49 -8.09 7.31 2.20
CA VAL A 49 -8.55 7.33 0.80
C VAL A 49 -7.82 8.40 -0.01
N PRO A 50 -7.69 9.66 0.45
CA PRO A 50 -6.90 10.68 -0.24
C PRO A 50 -5.41 10.34 -0.37
N ALA A 51 -4.80 9.79 0.68
CA ALA A 51 -3.38 9.44 0.65
C ALA A 51 -3.10 8.31 -0.34
N VAL A 52 -3.93 7.25 -0.31
CA VAL A 52 -3.88 6.17 -1.30
C VAL A 52 -4.11 6.72 -2.70
N ALA A 53 -5.06 7.65 -2.87
CA ALA A 53 -5.29 8.29 -4.16
C ALA A 53 -4.05 9.03 -4.67
N GLY A 54 -3.37 9.80 -3.83
CA GLY A 54 -2.12 10.47 -4.18
C GLY A 54 -1.00 9.49 -4.58
N ILE A 55 -0.86 8.39 -3.84
CA ILE A 55 0.12 7.34 -4.16
C ILE A 55 -0.23 6.67 -5.50
N MET A 56 -1.50 6.36 -5.73
CA MET A 56 -1.96 5.76 -6.98
C MET A 56 -1.69 6.70 -8.16
N ILE A 57 -2.05 7.99 -8.05
CA ILE A 57 -1.77 9.02 -9.07
C ILE A 57 -0.27 9.07 -9.38
N THR A 58 0.58 9.07 -8.34
CA THR A 58 2.04 9.09 -8.50
C THR A 58 2.54 7.87 -9.30
N ASN A 59 1.93 6.72 -9.09
CA ASN A 59 2.29 5.44 -9.70
C ASN A 59 1.63 5.20 -11.07
N LEU A 60 0.75 6.08 -11.56
CA LEU A 60 0.20 5.95 -12.90
C LEU A 60 1.32 6.04 -13.94
N THR A 61 1.42 5.02 -14.78
CA THR A 61 2.48 4.87 -15.79
C THR A 61 2.20 5.65 -17.07
N PHE A 62 0.97 6.10 -17.28
CA PHE A 62 0.53 6.85 -18.45
C PHE A 62 0.51 8.36 -18.19
N ASP A 63 0.49 9.13 -19.27
CA ASP A 63 0.40 10.59 -19.21
C ASP A 63 -1.02 11.03 -18.79
N LEU A 64 -1.11 11.78 -17.69
CA LEU A 64 -2.37 12.34 -17.20
C LEU A 64 -2.88 13.51 -18.03
N GLU A 65 -2.00 14.17 -18.79
CA GLU A 65 -2.36 15.31 -19.62
C GLU A 65 -3.02 14.87 -20.94
N SER A 66 -2.84 13.60 -21.32
CA SER A 66 -3.51 12.99 -22.46
C SER A 66 -5.04 12.89 -22.28
N SER A 67 -5.80 12.95 -23.37
CA SER A 67 -7.27 12.80 -23.37
C SER A 67 -7.72 11.46 -22.75
N ASP A 68 -7.01 10.37 -23.05
CA ASP A 68 -7.25 9.05 -22.48
C ASP A 68 -6.92 8.99 -20.98
N GLY A 69 -5.81 9.62 -20.57
CA GLY A 69 -5.43 9.76 -19.16
C GLY A 69 -6.50 10.47 -18.35
N GLN A 70 -7.02 11.59 -18.85
CA GLN A 70 -8.12 12.32 -18.21
C GLN A 70 -9.41 11.50 -18.13
N ARG A 71 -9.72 10.69 -19.15
CA ARG A 71 -10.92 9.83 -19.18
C ARG A 71 -10.90 8.78 -18.07
N ILE A 72 -9.72 8.32 -17.64
CA ILE A 72 -9.55 7.36 -16.53
C ILE A 72 -9.47 8.08 -15.19
N LEU A 73 -8.82 9.25 -15.17
CA LEU A 73 -8.65 10.03 -13.94
C LEU A 73 -10.00 10.52 -13.39
N ARG A 74 -10.95 10.94 -14.25
CA ARG A 74 -12.29 11.40 -13.83
C ARG A 74 -13.07 10.37 -13.00
N PRO A 75 -13.31 9.13 -13.47
CA PRO A 75 -14.01 8.13 -12.68
C PRO A 75 -13.20 7.73 -11.43
N PHE A 76 -11.87 7.71 -11.51
CA PHE A 76 -11.02 7.45 -10.34
C PHE A 76 -11.24 8.51 -9.24
N ILE A 77 -11.16 9.79 -9.59
CA ILE A 77 -11.44 10.90 -8.65
C ILE A 77 -12.88 10.80 -8.14
N SER A 78 -13.85 10.46 -8.99
CA SER A 78 -15.25 10.30 -8.59
C SER A 78 -15.42 9.19 -7.53
N VAL A 79 -14.70 8.07 -7.67
CA VAL A 79 -14.70 6.99 -6.67
C VAL A 79 -14.07 7.45 -5.35
N VAL A 80 -12.93 8.15 -5.42
CA VAL A 80 -12.24 8.71 -4.25
C VAL A 80 -13.14 9.68 -3.49
N VAL A 81 -13.78 10.62 -4.20
CA VAL A 81 -14.73 11.58 -3.63
C VAL A 81 -15.94 10.86 -3.06
N GLY A 82 -16.47 9.83 -3.73
CA GLY A 82 -17.58 9.02 -3.24
C GLY A 82 -17.28 8.36 -1.88
N PHE A 83 -16.08 7.77 -1.73
CA PHE A 83 -15.65 7.21 -0.43
C PHE A 83 -15.47 8.29 0.65
N GLN A 84 -14.97 9.47 0.29
CA GLN A 84 -14.90 10.59 1.25
C GLN A 84 -16.29 11.06 1.67
N LEU A 85 -17.22 11.23 0.73
CA LEU A 85 -18.61 11.62 1.04
C LEU A 85 -19.26 10.60 1.98
N LEU A 86 -19.01 9.31 1.78
CA LEU A 86 -19.47 8.25 2.71
C LEU A 86 -18.90 8.45 4.12
N GLY A 87 -17.61 8.79 4.23
CA GLY A 87 -16.96 9.15 5.49
C GLY A 87 -17.57 10.40 6.14
N ILE A 88 -17.84 11.44 5.36
CA ILE A 88 -18.49 12.68 5.85
C ILE A 88 -19.89 12.38 6.38
N VAL A 89 -20.71 11.63 5.63
CA VAL A 89 -22.06 11.24 6.05
C VAL A 89 -22.02 10.49 7.38
N GLY A 90 -21.10 9.55 7.55
CA GLY A 90 -20.92 8.85 8.83
C GLY A 90 -20.51 9.79 9.97
N LEU A 91 -19.63 10.76 9.73
CA LEU A 91 -19.28 11.78 10.72
C LEU A 91 -20.44 12.74 11.04
N VAL A 92 -21.35 13.00 10.10
CA VAL A 92 -22.58 13.77 10.38
C VAL A 92 -23.46 13.00 11.36
N PHE A 93 -23.60 11.68 11.22
CA PHE A 93 -24.30 10.86 12.22
C PHE A 93 -23.63 10.93 13.59
N VAL A 94 -22.29 10.90 13.65
CA VAL A 94 -21.53 11.10 14.91
C VAL A 94 -21.80 12.48 15.51
N ALA A 95 -21.79 13.54 14.69
CA ALA A 95 -22.05 14.91 15.15
C ALA A 95 -23.49 15.10 15.67
N VAL A 96 -24.47 14.43 15.06
CA VAL A 96 -25.86 14.43 15.52
C VAL A 96 -26.01 13.67 16.85
N ALA A 97 -25.28 12.56 17.00
CA ALA A 97 -25.31 11.76 18.23
C ALA A 97 -24.55 12.41 19.40
N VAL A 98 -23.51 13.20 19.12
CA VAL A 98 -22.65 13.85 20.12
C VAL A 98 -22.39 15.32 19.74
N PRO A 99 -23.39 16.22 19.89
CA PRO A 99 -23.29 17.61 19.45
C PRO A 99 -22.13 18.40 20.08
N GLU A 100 -21.79 18.11 21.33
CA GLU A 100 -20.70 18.71 22.08
C GLU A 100 -19.31 18.46 21.47
N SER A 101 -19.19 17.43 20.63
CA SER A 101 -17.93 17.05 19.98
C SER A 101 -17.90 17.43 18.49
N ILE A 102 -18.76 18.34 18.02
CA ILE A 102 -18.85 18.75 16.61
C ILE A 102 -17.52 19.29 16.03
N ALA A 103 -16.63 19.79 16.88
CA ALA A 103 -15.30 20.21 16.49
C ALA A 103 -14.46 19.08 15.88
N PHE A 104 -14.62 17.84 16.37
CA PHE A 104 -13.88 16.68 15.85
C PHE A 104 -14.29 16.32 14.41
N PRO A 105 -15.59 16.11 14.09
CA PRO A 105 -16.04 15.93 12.71
C PRO A 105 -15.59 17.03 11.76
N ILE A 106 -15.74 18.30 12.16
CA ILE A 106 -15.33 19.44 11.33
C ILE A 106 -13.82 19.39 11.06
N GLY A 107 -13.01 19.17 12.11
CA GLY A 107 -11.56 19.05 11.99
C GLY A 107 -11.14 17.91 11.06
N ALA A 108 -11.76 16.73 11.19
CA ALA A 108 -11.49 15.58 10.34
C ALA A 108 -11.83 15.85 8.87
N VAL A 109 -12.96 16.52 8.59
CA VAL A 109 -13.39 16.90 7.23
C VAL A 109 -12.41 17.91 6.63
N VAL A 110 -12.08 18.98 7.35
CA VAL A 110 -11.11 20.00 6.90
C VAL A 110 -9.76 19.37 6.60
N LEU A 111 -9.28 18.52 7.51
CA LEU A 111 -8.02 17.79 7.34
C LEU A 111 -8.08 16.89 6.10
N SER A 112 -9.19 16.19 5.87
CA SER A 112 -9.39 15.36 4.67
C SER A 112 -9.30 16.16 3.37
N ILE A 113 -9.92 17.34 3.32
CA ILE A 113 -9.86 18.23 2.16
C ILE A 113 -8.42 18.67 1.90
N VAL A 114 -7.70 19.08 2.96
CA VAL A 114 -6.28 19.44 2.88
C VAL A 114 -5.44 18.26 2.38
N PHE A 115 -5.67 17.05 2.90
CA PHE A 115 -5.00 15.83 2.45
C PHE A 115 -5.31 15.50 0.99
N LEU A 116 -6.54 15.65 0.54
CA LEU A 116 -6.92 15.40 -0.85
C LEU A 116 -6.22 16.36 -1.80
N LEU A 117 -6.34 17.67 -1.55
CA LEU A 117 -5.69 18.69 -2.36
C LEU A 117 -4.17 18.55 -2.34
N GLY A 118 -3.61 18.29 -1.15
CA GLY A 118 -2.19 18.03 -0.94
C GLY A 118 -1.72 16.79 -1.71
N SER A 119 -2.46 15.69 -1.62
CA SER A 119 -2.13 14.41 -2.27
C SER A 119 -2.20 14.49 -3.80
N ILE A 120 -3.20 15.17 -4.35
CA ILE A 120 -3.31 15.41 -5.80
C ILE A 120 -2.16 16.29 -6.27
N ARG A 121 -1.88 17.41 -5.59
CA ARG A 121 -0.82 18.34 -5.96
C ARG A 121 0.57 17.72 -5.81
N PHE A 122 0.80 16.99 -4.73
CA PHE A 122 2.06 16.30 -4.49
C PHE A 122 2.24 15.14 -5.46
N GLY A 123 1.19 14.34 -5.69
CA GLY A 123 1.21 13.19 -6.59
C GLY A 123 1.51 13.59 -8.02
N THR A 124 0.84 14.62 -8.56
CA THR A 124 1.10 15.15 -9.91
C THR A 124 2.51 15.72 -10.05
N ARG A 125 2.99 16.49 -9.07
CA ARG A 125 4.37 17.02 -9.07
C ARG A 125 5.42 15.90 -9.01
N LEU A 126 5.20 14.92 -8.15
CA LEU A 126 6.11 13.79 -8.00
C LEU A 126 6.10 12.91 -9.25
N GLN A 127 4.93 12.70 -9.85
CA GLN A 127 4.80 12.01 -11.13
C GLN A 127 5.62 12.71 -12.22
N ARG A 128 5.48 14.04 -12.38
CA ARG A 128 6.28 14.83 -13.35
C ARG A 128 7.78 14.66 -13.12
N ARG A 129 8.23 14.71 -11.86
CA ARG A 129 9.64 14.46 -11.52
C ARG A 129 10.09 13.04 -11.86
N ILE A 130 9.28 12.04 -11.55
CA ILE A 130 9.61 10.64 -11.86
C ILE A 130 9.65 10.43 -13.38
N VAL A 131 8.74 11.04 -14.15
CA VAL A 131 8.77 11.00 -15.62
C VAL A 131 10.07 11.59 -16.15
N ALA A 132 10.44 12.80 -15.71
CA ALA A 132 11.70 13.43 -16.10
C ALA A 132 12.95 12.59 -15.71
N GLU A 133 12.97 12.02 -14.50
CA GLU A 133 14.06 11.12 -14.08
C GLU A 133 14.11 9.83 -14.90
N SER A 134 12.96 9.31 -15.36
CA SER A 134 12.88 8.05 -16.10
C SER A 134 13.35 8.15 -17.56
N GLU A 135 13.39 9.35 -18.13
CA GLU A 135 13.95 9.58 -19.47
C GLU A 135 15.49 9.50 -19.49
N VAL A 136 16.14 9.63 -18.33
CA VAL A 136 17.61 9.59 -18.19
C VAL A 136 18.14 8.19 -17.85
N GLN A 137 17.28 7.26 -17.41
CA GLN A 137 17.71 5.93 -17.00
C GLN A 137 17.94 5.00 -18.21
N GLY A 138 19.10 4.34 -18.23
CA GLY A 138 19.46 3.38 -19.28
C GLY A 138 18.59 2.12 -19.30
N ALA A 139 18.83 1.25 -20.28
CA ALA A 139 18.10 0.01 -20.48
C ALA A 139 18.03 -0.82 -19.19
N TRP A 140 16.84 -1.35 -18.91
CA TRP A 140 16.62 -2.19 -17.73
C TRP A 140 17.32 -3.54 -17.89
N SER A 141 18.10 -3.93 -16.90
CA SER A 141 18.69 -5.27 -16.81
C SER A 141 17.93 -6.17 -15.81
N PRO A 142 17.64 -7.44 -16.16
CA PRO A 142 17.05 -8.42 -15.26
C PRO A 142 17.80 -8.57 -13.94
N TRP A 143 17.06 -8.62 -12.83
CA TRP A 143 17.67 -8.92 -11.53
C TRP A 143 18.12 -10.37 -11.47
N SER A 144 19.40 -10.57 -11.14
CA SER A 144 19.91 -11.91 -10.87
C SER A 144 19.27 -12.52 -9.61
N PRO A 145 19.22 -13.87 -9.51
CA PRO A 145 18.68 -14.53 -8.32
C PRO A 145 19.35 -14.11 -7.01
N SER A 146 20.64 -13.78 -7.04
CA SER A 146 21.38 -13.29 -5.87
C SER A 146 20.90 -11.91 -5.41
N VAL A 147 20.58 -11.00 -6.34
CA VAL A 147 19.98 -9.70 -6.01
C VAL A 147 18.62 -9.90 -5.32
N VAL A 148 17.76 -10.76 -5.88
CA VAL A 148 16.44 -11.07 -5.29
C VAL A 148 16.59 -11.65 -3.89
N ARG A 149 17.52 -12.59 -3.68
CA ARG A 149 17.81 -13.17 -2.36
C ARG A 149 18.28 -12.11 -1.37
N ASN A 150 19.23 -11.26 -1.76
CA ASN A 150 19.75 -10.18 -0.91
C ASN A 150 18.64 -9.18 -0.52
N LYS A 151 17.72 -8.90 -1.44
CA LYS A 151 16.54 -8.07 -1.16
C LYS A 151 15.57 -8.73 -0.18
N ALA A 152 15.30 -10.03 -0.33
CA ALA A 152 14.48 -10.79 0.62
C ALA A 152 15.11 -10.86 2.02
N VAL A 153 16.43 -11.07 2.10
CA VAL A 153 17.18 -11.03 3.37
C VAL A 153 17.06 -9.67 4.05
N ARG A 154 17.11 -8.55 3.31
CA ARG A 154 16.88 -7.22 3.90
C ARG A 154 15.48 -7.08 4.50
N VAL A 155 14.45 -7.60 3.84
CA VAL A 155 13.07 -7.61 4.39
C VAL A 155 13.03 -8.41 5.69
N LEU A 156 13.67 -9.58 5.73
CA LEU A 156 13.77 -10.42 6.93
C LEU A 156 14.53 -9.72 8.06
N VAL A 157 15.64 -9.03 7.76
CA VAL A 157 16.39 -8.27 8.78
C VAL A 157 15.54 -7.13 9.34
N VAL A 158 14.81 -6.39 8.49
CA VAL A 158 13.89 -5.34 8.95
C VAL A 158 12.78 -5.91 9.84
N PHE A 159 12.21 -7.06 9.47
CA PHE A 159 11.25 -7.79 10.30
C PHE A 159 11.80 -8.08 11.69
N LEU A 160 13.00 -8.67 11.76
CA LEU A 160 13.63 -9.05 13.03
C LEU A 160 13.93 -7.83 13.91
N ILE A 161 14.55 -6.79 13.33
CA ILE A 161 14.87 -5.56 14.05
C ILE A 161 13.60 -4.89 14.60
N ALA A 162 12.57 -4.72 13.76
CA ALA A 162 11.32 -4.11 14.18
C ALA A 162 10.57 -4.95 15.22
N SER A 163 10.66 -6.29 15.14
CA SER A 163 10.10 -7.17 16.16
C SER A 163 10.79 -6.97 17.51
N VAL A 164 12.12 -6.99 17.54
CA VAL A 164 12.91 -6.77 18.77
C VAL A 164 12.63 -5.39 19.36
N ILE A 165 12.60 -4.34 18.53
CA ILE A 165 12.25 -2.99 18.98
C ILE A 165 10.81 -2.95 19.52
N GLY A 166 9.87 -3.60 18.85
CA GLY A 166 8.47 -3.66 19.27
C GLY A 166 8.29 -4.35 20.63
N ILE A 167 8.95 -5.49 20.82
CA ILE A 167 8.98 -6.20 22.12
C ILE A 167 9.61 -5.29 23.18
N GLY A 168 10.79 -4.73 22.92
CA GLY A 168 11.51 -3.89 23.88
C GLY A 168 10.74 -2.63 24.27
N ALA A 169 10.11 -1.95 23.30
CA ALA A 169 9.29 -0.77 23.54
C ALA A 169 8.08 -1.11 24.41
N PHE A 170 7.40 -2.21 24.12
CA PHE A 170 6.21 -2.60 24.86
C PHE A 170 6.55 -3.07 26.29
N VAL A 171 7.64 -3.83 26.46
CA VAL A 171 8.19 -4.19 27.77
C VAL A 171 8.56 -2.93 28.56
N GLY A 172 9.23 -1.97 27.93
CA GLY A 172 9.58 -0.69 28.55
C GLY A 172 8.36 0.12 29.00
N LEU A 173 7.29 0.13 28.21
CA LEU A 173 6.01 0.76 28.59
C LEU A 173 5.37 0.04 29.79
N GLY A 174 5.35 -1.30 29.80
CA GLY A 174 4.83 -2.08 30.93
C GLY A 174 5.55 -1.75 32.25
N PHE A 175 6.88 -1.64 32.21
CA PHE A 175 7.67 -1.20 33.37
C PHE A 175 7.41 0.26 33.76
N ALA A 176 7.26 1.17 32.79
CA ALA A 176 7.03 2.58 33.06
C ALA A 176 5.65 2.87 33.69
N PHE A 177 4.64 2.07 33.36
CA PHE A 177 3.27 2.21 33.87
C PHE A 177 2.94 1.28 35.04
N GLY A 178 3.89 0.45 35.49
CA GLY A 178 3.70 -0.46 36.63
C GLY A 178 2.70 -1.59 36.35
N ASP A 179 2.51 -1.96 35.08
CA ASP A 179 1.53 -2.96 34.69
C ASP A 179 2.15 -4.37 34.76
N GLU A 180 2.20 -4.92 35.98
CA GLU A 180 2.74 -6.26 36.25
C GLU A 180 1.86 -7.39 35.68
N THR A 181 0.65 -7.08 35.20
CA THR A 181 -0.32 -8.08 34.73
C THR A 181 -0.17 -8.47 33.27
N THR A 182 0.74 -7.81 32.54
CA THR A 182 0.84 -8.04 31.10
C THR A 182 1.55 -9.36 30.78
N SER A 183 0.85 -10.27 30.11
CA SER A 183 1.39 -11.59 29.75
C SER A 183 2.58 -11.49 28.78
N PRO A 184 3.65 -12.31 28.96
CA PRO A 184 4.78 -12.39 28.02
C PRO A 184 4.35 -12.73 26.58
N LEU A 185 3.26 -13.50 26.43
CA LEU A 185 2.70 -13.84 25.13
C LEU A 185 2.25 -12.58 24.39
N SER A 186 1.63 -11.66 25.12
CA SER A 186 1.15 -10.41 24.57
C SER A 186 2.34 -9.63 23.99
N PHE A 187 3.43 -9.47 24.75
CA PHE A 187 4.65 -8.78 24.28
C PHE A 187 5.16 -9.34 22.95
N ALA A 188 5.18 -10.68 22.82
CA ALA A 188 5.57 -11.34 21.59
C ALA A 188 4.60 -11.03 20.43
N VAL A 189 3.28 -11.08 20.66
CA VAL A 189 2.27 -10.78 19.63
C VAL A 189 2.38 -9.35 19.13
N PHE A 190 2.52 -8.37 20.03
CA PHE A 190 2.68 -6.97 19.66
C PHE A 190 3.99 -6.73 18.87
N GLY A 191 5.09 -7.27 19.38
CA GLY A 191 6.39 -7.21 18.71
C GLY A 191 6.35 -7.80 17.30
N LEU A 192 5.81 -9.01 17.16
CA LEU A 192 5.64 -9.66 15.86
C LEU A 192 4.76 -8.84 14.92
N SER A 193 3.66 -8.28 15.41
CA SER A 193 2.79 -7.40 14.62
C SER A 193 3.57 -6.22 14.01
N LEU A 194 4.39 -5.53 14.82
CA LEU A 194 5.25 -4.45 14.34
C LEU A 194 6.31 -4.95 13.35
N GLY A 195 6.89 -6.12 13.60
CA GLY A 195 7.79 -6.80 12.69
C GLY A 195 7.17 -7.02 11.31
N PHE A 196 5.99 -7.63 11.26
CA PHE A 196 5.23 -7.88 10.04
C PHE A 196 4.88 -6.59 9.29
N LEU A 197 4.46 -5.55 10.02
CA LEU A 197 4.15 -4.25 9.44
C LEU A 197 5.38 -3.60 8.81
N ALA A 198 6.51 -3.58 9.52
CA ALA A 198 7.77 -3.02 9.01
C ALA A 198 8.30 -3.81 7.80
N ALA A 199 8.19 -5.13 7.82
CA ALA A 199 8.56 -6.00 6.71
C ALA A 199 7.72 -5.73 5.46
N SER A 200 6.42 -5.50 5.63
CA SER A 200 5.54 -5.09 4.53
C SER A 200 6.01 -3.78 3.89
N VAL A 201 6.35 -2.76 4.69
CA VAL A 201 6.92 -1.51 4.17
C VAL A 201 8.27 -1.74 3.48
N ALA A 202 9.12 -2.63 4.03
CA ALA A 202 10.40 -2.99 3.42
C ALA A 202 10.23 -3.63 2.04
N CYS A 203 9.19 -4.44 1.83
CA CYS A 203 8.86 -4.99 0.51
C CYS A 203 8.64 -3.87 -0.52
N ILE A 204 7.84 -2.84 -0.18
CA ILE A 204 7.57 -1.69 -1.06
C ILE A 204 8.87 -0.95 -1.40
N VAL A 205 9.68 -0.67 -0.39
CA VAL A 205 10.97 0.03 -0.53
C VAL A 205 11.90 -0.73 -1.47
N VAL A 206 12.00 -2.04 -1.27
CA VAL A 206 12.89 -2.92 -2.02
C VAL A 206 12.53 -2.98 -3.50
N VAL A 207 11.24 -3.02 -3.82
CA VAL A 207 10.75 -3.09 -5.21
C VAL A 207 10.60 -1.75 -5.89
N TRP A 208 10.76 -0.64 -5.17
CA TRP A 208 10.65 0.71 -5.72
C TRP A 208 11.45 0.92 -7.03
N PRO A 209 12.70 0.43 -7.18
CA PRO A 209 13.43 0.56 -8.43
C PRO A 209 12.76 -0.15 -9.61
N LEU A 210 12.08 -1.28 -9.38
CA LEU A 210 11.34 -2.00 -10.43
C LEU A 210 10.16 -1.19 -10.94
N MET A 211 9.47 -0.44 -10.06
CA MET A 211 8.36 0.43 -10.47
C MET A 211 8.81 1.57 -11.37
N LYS A 212 10.01 2.10 -11.16
CA LYS A 212 10.60 3.09 -12.07
C LYS A 212 10.82 2.49 -13.46
N ASN A 213 11.42 1.30 -13.53
CA ASN A 213 11.70 0.62 -14.79
C ASN A 213 10.41 0.18 -15.51
N LEU A 214 9.36 -0.16 -14.76
CA LEU A 214 8.06 -0.55 -15.32
C LEU A 214 7.46 0.55 -16.20
N ARG A 215 7.60 1.82 -15.79
CA ARG A 215 7.11 2.97 -16.57
C ARG A 215 7.85 3.10 -17.90
N HIS A 216 9.17 2.91 -17.89
CA HIS A 216 9.99 2.95 -19.11
C HIS A 216 9.60 1.83 -20.07
N ALA A 217 9.40 0.61 -19.57
CA ALA A 217 9.01 -0.55 -20.37
C ALA A 217 7.64 -0.38 -21.05
N LEU A 218 6.71 0.31 -20.41
CA LEU A 218 5.33 0.44 -20.86
C LEU A 218 5.08 1.61 -21.83
N GLY A 219 5.92 2.65 -21.81
CA GLY A 219 5.72 3.87 -22.58
C GLY A 219 4.59 4.77 -22.06
N LYS A 220 4.22 5.83 -22.79
CA LYS A 220 3.27 6.86 -22.34
C LYS A 220 1.79 6.56 -22.65
N ASP A 221 1.53 5.71 -23.65
CA ASP A 221 0.17 5.41 -24.14
C ASP A 221 -0.57 4.40 -23.25
N TYR A 222 -1.70 4.81 -22.68
CA TYR A 222 -2.55 3.95 -21.88
C TYR A 222 -3.15 2.77 -22.66
N ALA A 223 -3.52 2.96 -23.93
CA ALA A 223 -4.13 1.91 -24.73
C ALA A 223 -3.13 0.76 -24.95
N ALA A 224 -1.90 1.08 -25.32
CA ALA A 224 -0.80 0.13 -25.40
C ALA A 224 -0.53 -0.58 -24.06
N GLN A 225 -0.48 0.16 -22.94
CA GLN A 225 -0.29 -0.41 -21.61
C GLN A 225 -1.38 -1.43 -21.25
N LYS A 226 -2.64 -1.10 -21.54
CA LYS A 226 -3.78 -1.97 -21.30
C LYS A 226 -3.73 -3.22 -22.18
N ALA A 227 -3.35 -3.08 -23.45
CA ALA A 227 -3.16 -4.20 -24.35
C ALA A 227 -2.06 -5.14 -23.85
N ILE A 228 -0.89 -4.61 -23.50
CA ILE A 228 0.23 -5.37 -22.90
C ILE A 228 -0.24 -6.12 -21.65
N GLY A 229 -0.91 -5.43 -20.72
CA GLY A 229 -1.42 -6.06 -19.50
C GLY A 229 -2.43 -7.18 -19.77
N ARG A 230 -3.31 -7.04 -20.77
CA ARG A 230 -4.25 -8.10 -21.16
C ARG A 230 -3.54 -9.30 -21.77
N VAL A 231 -2.58 -9.08 -22.65
CA VAL A 231 -1.79 -10.15 -23.26
C VAL A 231 -1.04 -10.93 -22.20
N VAL A 232 -0.29 -10.25 -21.32
CA VAL A 232 0.58 -10.92 -20.34
C VAL A 232 -0.21 -11.54 -19.18
N LEU A 233 -1.17 -10.82 -18.57
CA LEU A 233 -1.89 -11.30 -17.37
C LEU A 233 -3.07 -12.22 -17.69
N ARG A 234 -3.74 -11.98 -18.82
CA ARG A 234 -4.98 -12.68 -19.20
C ARG A 234 -4.78 -13.65 -20.37
N ASN A 235 -3.58 -13.73 -20.94
CA ASN A 235 -3.29 -14.57 -22.10
C ASN A 235 -4.23 -14.28 -23.29
N LYS A 236 -4.62 -13.00 -23.46
CA LYS A 236 -5.46 -12.59 -24.58
C LYS A 236 -4.65 -12.54 -25.88
N LYS A 237 -5.27 -12.92 -26.99
CA LYS A 237 -4.69 -12.86 -28.35
C LYS A 237 -4.88 -11.47 -28.97
N ASP A 238 -4.58 -10.41 -28.21
CA ASP A 238 -4.59 -9.07 -28.81
C ASP A 238 -3.34 -8.96 -29.69
N GLU A 239 -3.49 -8.56 -30.95
CA GLU A 239 -2.35 -8.34 -31.85
C GLU A 239 -1.54 -7.14 -31.35
N LEU A 240 -0.34 -7.41 -30.84
CA LEU A 240 0.63 -6.38 -30.48
C LEU A 240 1.57 -6.17 -31.66
N SER A 241 1.91 -4.91 -31.93
CA SER A 241 3.03 -4.58 -32.81
C SER A 241 4.34 -5.21 -32.31
N ASP A 242 5.36 -5.30 -33.16
CA ASP A 242 6.67 -5.85 -32.79
C ASP A 242 7.28 -5.15 -31.57
N ASP A 243 7.18 -3.82 -31.54
CA ASP A 243 7.59 -3.02 -30.38
C ASP A 243 6.74 -3.34 -29.14
N GLY A 244 5.42 -3.49 -29.31
CA GLY A 244 4.50 -3.89 -28.24
C GLY A 244 4.82 -5.26 -27.65
N ARG A 245 5.22 -6.24 -28.49
CA ARG A 245 5.66 -7.57 -28.04
C ARG A 245 6.94 -7.50 -27.22
N ARG A 246 7.92 -6.69 -27.66
CA ARG A 246 9.17 -6.45 -26.92
C ARG A 246 8.91 -5.78 -25.57
N ARG A 247 8.09 -4.73 -25.54
CA ARG A 247 7.66 -4.06 -24.29
C ARG A 247 6.93 -5.01 -23.35
N ALA A 248 6.06 -5.87 -23.88
CA ALA A 248 5.36 -6.89 -23.10
C ALA A 248 6.33 -7.89 -22.47
N ALA A 249 7.39 -8.31 -23.19
CA ALA A 249 8.42 -9.20 -22.65
C ALA A 249 9.20 -8.55 -21.50
N VAL A 250 9.66 -7.31 -21.67
CA VAL A 250 10.35 -6.54 -20.61
C VAL A 250 9.44 -6.33 -19.40
N TRP A 251 8.19 -5.92 -19.64
CA TRP A 251 7.19 -5.75 -18.60
C TRP A 251 6.94 -7.05 -17.81
N ALA A 252 6.80 -8.18 -18.50
CA ALA A 252 6.63 -9.48 -17.88
C ALA A 252 7.85 -9.87 -17.04
N ALA A 253 9.07 -9.61 -17.53
CA ALA A 253 10.30 -9.88 -16.81
C ALA A 253 10.39 -9.08 -15.51
N ILE A 254 10.09 -7.77 -15.54
CA ILE A 254 10.01 -6.91 -14.34
C ILE A 254 8.94 -7.43 -13.37
N MET A 255 7.73 -7.70 -13.88
CA MET A 255 6.60 -8.12 -13.06
C MET A 255 6.80 -9.52 -12.44
N SER A 256 7.59 -10.38 -13.08
CA SER A 256 7.92 -11.72 -12.55
C SER A 256 8.68 -11.66 -11.22
N VAL A 257 9.43 -10.57 -11.01
CA VAL A 257 10.16 -10.28 -9.77
C VAL A 257 9.29 -9.46 -8.82
N TYR A 258 8.53 -8.49 -9.32
CA TYR A 258 7.68 -7.63 -8.50
C TYR A 258 6.55 -8.37 -7.79
N PHE A 259 5.78 -9.22 -8.49
CA PHE A 259 4.59 -9.86 -7.92
C PHE A 259 4.84 -10.70 -6.66
N PRO A 260 5.93 -11.49 -6.56
CA PRO A 260 6.29 -12.18 -5.32
C PRO A 260 6.43 -11.23 -4.12
N PHE A 261 7.11 -10.10 -4.29
CA PHE A 261 7.26 -9.10 -3.23
C PHE A 261 5.94 -8.39 -2.91
N GLN A 262 5.11 -8.10 -3.92
CA GLN A 262 3.77 -7.54 -3.70
C GLN A 262 2.87 -8.52 -2.93
N THR A 263 2.97 -9.82 -3.24
CA THR A 263 2.23 -10.88 -2.54
C THR A 263 2.70 -11.02 -1.10
N ALA A 264 4.02 -11.01 -0.89
CA ALA A 264 4.62 -11.01 0.45
C ALA A 264 4.20 -9.77 1.24
N GLN A 265 4.26 -8.57 0.65
CA GLN A 265 3.79 -7.33 1.27
C GLN A 265 2.35 -7.46 1.78
N ILE A 266 1.43 -7.91 0.92
CA ILE A 266 0.01 -8.09 1.27
C ILE A 266 -0.12 -9.10 2.41
N ALA A 267 0.53 -10.27 2.30
CA ALA A 267 0.50 -11.29 3.35
C ALA A 267 1.01 -10.73 4.69
N LEU A 268 2.18 -10.10 4.71
CA LEU A 268 2.80 -9.53 5.91
C LEU A 268 1.92 -8.43 6.52
N LEU A 269 1.35 -7.53 5.71
CA LEU A 269 0.47 -6.46 6.20
C LEU A 269 -0.76 -7.02 6.90
N PHE A 270 -1.49 -7.92 6.23
CA PHE A 270 -2.71 -8.49 6.81
C PHE A 270 -2.41 -9.40 8.00
N THR A 271 -1.27 -10.11 8.01
CA THR A 271 -0.82 -10.84 9.21
C THR A 271 -0.56 -9.88 10.38
N ALA A 272 0.07 -8.73 10.15
CA ALA A 272 0.27 -7.71 11.19
C ALA A 272 -1.07 -7.24 11.78
N LEU A 273 -2.02 -6.89 10.91
CA LEU A 273 -3.36 -6.45 11.31
C LEU A 273 -4.13 -7.54 12.04
N TRP A 274 -4.01 -8.79 11.59
CA TRP A 274 -4.62 -9.94 12.26
C TRP A 274 -4.05 -10.14 13.67
N LEU A 275 -2.72 -10.09 13.83
CA LEU A 275 -2.09 -10.17 15.16
C LEU A 275 -2.54 -9.06 16.10
N GLN A 276 -2.84 -7.85 15.59
CA GLN A 276 -3.43 -6.79 16.41
C GLN A 276 -4.83 -7.16 16.91
N GLN A 277 -5.64 -7.83 16.09
CA GLN A 277 -6.96 -8.30 16.53
C GLN A 277 -6.84 -9.45 17.54
N VAL A 278 -5.90 -10.38 17.34
CA VAL A 278 -5.62 -11.46 18.29
C VAL A 278 -5.18 -10.89 19.64
N TRP A 279 -4.29 -9.88 19.61
CA TRP A 279 -3.91 -9.13 20.81
C TRP A 279 -5.15 -8.55 21.50
N ASN A 280 -6.00 -7.82 20.76
CA ASN A 280 -7.20 -7.18 21.32
C ASN A 280 -8.17 -8.18 21.94
N LEU A 281 -8.31 -9.38 21.36
CA LEU A 281 -9.12 -10.46 21.94
C LEU A 281 -8.52 -11.00 23.23
N SER A 282 -7.19 -11.15 23.29
CA SER A 282 -6.49 -11.69 24.47
C SER A 282 -6.48 -10.74 25.66
N SER A 283 -6.49 -9.43 25.41
CA SER A 283 -6.53 -8.41 26.47
C SER A 283 -7.94 -8.22 27.06
N GLY A 284 -8.95 -8.95 26.57
CA GLY A 284 -10.34 -8.74 26.95
C GLY A 284 -10.85 -7.42 26.36
N PRO A 285 -11.34 -7.40 25.11
CA PRO A 285 -11.94 -6.18 24.60
C PRO A 285 -13.14 -5.85 25.49
N ALA A 286 -13.45 -4.57 25.71
CA ALA A 286 -14.70 -4.23 26.36
C ALA A 286 -15.84 -4.92 25.57
N ASP A 287 -16.79 -5.55 26.27
CA ASP A 287 -17.80 -6.46 25.71
C ASP A 287 -18.48 -5.91 24.46
N GLU A 288 -18.63 -4.60 24.45
CA GLU A 288 -19.13 -3.74 23.40
C GLU A 288 -18.40 -3.83 22.04
N TYR A 289 -17.07 -4.01 22.03
CA TYR A 289 -16.25 -4.11 20.81
C TYR A 289 -15.98 -5.55 20.37
N LEU A 290 -16.45 -6.53 21.15
CA LEU A 290 -16.19 -7.94 20.91
C LEU A 290 -16.69 -8.41 19.52
N PRO A 291 -17.91 -8.07 19.05
CA PRO A 291 -18.39 -8.53 17.74
C PRO A 291 -17.53 -7.99 16.59
N PHE A 292 -17.12 -6.73 16.66
CA PHE A 292 -16.27 -6.10 15.65
C PHE A 292 -14.88 -6.75 15.64
N THR A 293 -14.29 -6.95 16.81
CA THR A 293 -12.96 -7.56 16.95
C THR A 293 -12.95 -8.99 16.43
N ILE A 294 -13.97 -9.80 16.78
CA ILE A 294 -14.15 -11.16 16.24
C ILE A 294 -14.32 -11.11 14.71
N GLY A 295 -15.18 -10.21 14.21
CA GLY A 295 -15.41 -10.03 12.78
C GLY A 295 -14.13 -9.71 12.01
N MET A 296 -13.27 -8.84 12.54
CA MET A 296 -11.97 -8.52 11.95
C MET A 296 -10.97 -9.67 12.09
N ALA A 297 -10.93 -10.35 13.24
CA ALA A 297 -10.06 -11.49 13.49
C ALA A 297 -10.34 -12.67 12.55
N VAL A 298 -11.60 -12.88 12.17
CA VAL A 298 -12.01 -13.91 11.19
C VAL A 298 -11.93 -13.39 9.75
N GLY A 299 -12.37 -12.15 9.51
CA GLY A 299 -12.47 -11.55 8.19
C GLY A 299 -11.12 -11.35 7.51
N ILE A 300 -10.09 -10.97 8.26
CA ILE A 300 -8.73 -10.75 7.70
C ILE A 300 -8.13 -12.07 7.13
N PRO A 301 -8.08 -13.20 7.88
CA PRO A 301 -7.63 -14.47 7.32
C PRO A 301 -8.45 -14.94 6.12
N VAL A 302 -9.78 -14.78 6.15
CA VAL A 302 -10.65 -15.13 5.02
C VAL A 302 -10.30 -14.29 3.79
N LEU A 303 -10.12 -12.99 3.96
CA LEU A 303 -9.71 -12.09 2.89
C LEU A 303 -8.35 -12.51 2.31
N LEU A 304 -7.37 -12.86 3.15
CA LEU A 304 -6.07 -13.39 2.70
C LEU A 304 -6.23 -14.70 1.92
N ALA A 305 -7.05 -15.63 2.41
CA ALA A 305 -7.32 -16.91 1.75
C ALA A 305 -7.93 -16.72 0.36
N VAL A 306 -8.70 -15.65 0.13
CA VAL A 306 -9.26 -15.28 -1.17
C VAL A 306 -8.23 -14.57 -2.06
N LEU A 307 -7.47 -13.60 -1.52
CA LEU A 307 -6.55 -12.76 -2.29
C LEU A 307 -5.27 -13.49 -2.71
N LEU A 308 -4.70 -14.34 -1.85
CA LEU A 308 -3.42 -15.00 -2.11
C LEU A 308 -3.45 -15.92 -3.34
N PRO A 309 -4.45 -16.81 -3.53
CA PRO A 309 -4.52 -17.65 -4.74
C PRO A 309 -4.58 -16.83 -6.02
N PHE A 310 -5.30 -15.70 -6.01
CA PHE A 310 -5.37 -14.80 -7.15
C PHE A 310 -4.00 -14.19 -7.47
N SER A 311 -3.30 -13.65 -6.47
CA SER A 311 -1.96 -13.07 -6.64
C SER A 311 -0.92 -14.11 -7.09
N ILE A 312 -0.95 -15.32 -6.52
CA ILE A 312 -0.06 -16.43 -6.90
C ILE A 312 -0.31 -16.85 -8.35
N ARG A 313 -1.59 -16.95 -8.77
CA ARG A 313 -1.95 -17.26 -10.16
C ARG A 313 -1.42 -16.21 -11.13
N GLN A 314 -1.54 -14.92 -10.80
CA GLN A 314 -0.98 -13.84 -11.62
C GLN A 314 0.54 -13.92 -11.70
N SER A 315 1.23 -14.11 -10.57
CA SER A 315 2.69 -14.28 -10.53
C SER A 315 3.16 -15.42 -11.43
N ARG A 316 2.48 -16.58 -11.37
CA ARG A 316 2.79 -17.74 -12.22
C ARG A 316 2.59 -17.45 -13.71
N ARG A 317 1.51 -16.76 -14.09
CA ARG A 317 1.24 -16.41 -15.50
C ARG A 317 2.32 -15.50 -16.06
N VAL A 318 2.70 -14.48 -15.30
CA VAL A 318 3.74 -13.53 -15.70
C VAL A 318 5.09 -14.22 -15.84
N LYS A 319 5.46 -15.11 -14.89
CA LYS A 319 6.68 -15.91 -14.99
C LYS A 319 6.71 -16.78 -16.24
N ARG A 320 5.59 -17.44 -16.56
CA ARG A 320 5.48 -18.26 -17.78
C ARG A 320 5.63 -17.41 -19.04
N TYR A 321 4.97 -16.26 -19.10
CA TYR A 321 5.09 -15.36 -20.24
C TYR A 321 6.53 -14.84 -20.42
N ALA A 322 7.17 -14.42 -19.32
CA ALA A 322 8.55 -13.94 -19.32
C ALA A 322 9.52 -15.03 -19.80
N ALA A 323 9.36 -16.27 -19.33
CA ALA A 323 10.19 -17.39 -19.78
C ALA A 323 10.01 -17.71 -21.27
N ALA A 324 8.76 -17.68 -21.77
CA ALA A 324 8.46 -17.95 -23.18
C ALA A 324 9.00 -16.87 -24.14
N HIS A 325 9.25 -15.65 -23.65
CA HIS A 325 9.68 -14.51 -24.46
C HIS A 325 11.04 -13.94 -24.03
N ALA A 326 11.86 -14.74 -23.35
CA ALA A 326 13.16 -14.30 -22.81
C ALA A 326 14.08 -13.72 -23.91
N GLY A 327 14.11 -14.33 -25.09
CA GLY A 327 14.93 -13.86 -26.22
C GLY A 327 14.56 -12.48 -26.77
N LEU A 328 13.36 -11.95 -26.46
CA LEU A 328 12.97 -10.59 -26.86
C LEU A 328 13.54 -9.51 -25.91
N VAL A 329 14.04 -9.91 -24.75
CA VAL A 329 14.62 -8.99 -23.75
C VAL A 329 16.09 -8.72 -24.10
N ASP A 330 16.85 -9.74 -24.51
CA ASP A 330 18.31 -9.64 -24.74
C ASP A 330 18.68 -8.80 -25.98
N VAL A 331 17.86 -8.82 -27.04
CA VAL A 331 18.07 -8.03 -28.27
C VAL A 331 18.00 -6.52 -28.01
N ALA A 332 17.50 -6.11 -26.84
CA ALA A 332 17.43 -4.72 -26.46
C ALA A 332 18.77 -4.07 -26.16
N ASP A 333 19.71 -4.83 -25.60
CA ASP A 333 21.03 -4.35 -25.22
C ASP A 333 21.96 -4.26 -26.44
N GLU A 334 21.74 -5.07 -27.46
CA GLU A 334 22.62 -5.15 -28.64
C GLU A 334 22.36 -4.02 -29.67
N LYS A 335 21.15 -3.44 -29.69
CA LYS A 335 20.79 -2.34 -30.61
C LYS A 335 20.95 -0.93 -30.02
N ALA A 336 21.40 -0.79 -28.78
CA ALA A 336 21.79 0.52 -28.27
C ALA A 336 23.04 0.97 -29.06
N PRO A 337 22.95 2.00 -29.93
CA PRO A 337 24.09 2.43 -30.72
C PRO A 337 25.21 2.81 -29.76
N GLY A 338 26.37 2.21 -29.96
CA GLY A 338 27.55 2.45 -29.13
C GLY A 338 27.76 3.96 -28.96
N THR A 339 27.59 4.42 -27.73
CA THR A 339 28.29 5.62 -27.25
C THR A 339 29.77 5.25 -27.21
N ALA A 340 30.42 5.35 -28.37
CA ALA A 340 31.85 5.51 -28.49
C ALA A 340 32.23 6.95 -28.15
#